data_AF-A0A936SYK1-F1
#
_entry.id   AF-A0A936SYK1-F1
#
_cell.length_a   1.000
_cell.length_b   1.000
_cell.length_c   1.000
_cell.angle_alpha   90.00
_cell.angle_beta   90.00
_cell.angle_gamma   90.00
#
_symmetry.space_group_name_H-M   'P 1'
#
loop_
_entity.id
_entity.type
_entity.pdbx_description
1 polymer ?
#
loop_
_entity_poly.entity_id
_entity_poly.type
_entity_poly.pdbx_seq_one_letter_code
_entity_poly.pdbx_strand_id
1 'polypeptide(L)'
;MTLVPLGVLGASCALGGFEQVGPPPVDAGTDLGCQHATVPLPPNIADADFGDGDPNAETEFTVALKAIRMKRSADAGPLGLDLDRFCSCQGETPSCIPPPGQKEELACDKPEGRDNQAAALFGLIETVLLFDPEQDELSELYSSFANLGRWSILMRISNYNGLANDPQVRVEWYPSGGTPMPPQWNGSDEWPIVPSAISDAGSAMDGGLLARYFDNEAYVVDGKLVFALLESEFTATNGLTQLSMTISDGTGMARIESVGVGQYALRDGVIAGRVKLIDLFKMVTDFRDHNGAPLCATVSNPFWGVTRDAFCRGLDIQVGSPQLNKKCDAFSVGLGFESEPARIGAIEPGMSGQMNCNPGEDPLSVYLDAGCPPPMNVDAAVPVDAPMD
;
A
#
# COMPACT_ATOMS: atom_id res chain seq x y z
N MET A 1 26.02 -29.15 -42.63
CA MET A 1 26.38 -29.07 -41.20
C MET A 1 25.61 -27.88 -40.67
N THR A 2 24.43 -28.16 -40.14
CA THR A 2 23.36 -27.16 -39.91
C THR A 2 23.19 -27.05 -38.41
N LEU A 3 23.53 -25.89 -37.85
CA LEU A 3 23.42 -25.61 -36.42
C LEU A 3 22.01 -25.09 -36.12
N VAL A 4 21.28 -25.83 -35.30
CA VAL A 4 19.98 -25.46 -34.72
C VAL A 4 20.25 -24.63 -33.45
N PRO A 5 19.60 -23.48 -33.25
CA PRO A 5 19.74 -22.72 -32.00
C PRO A 5 18.97 -23.42 -30.87
N LEU A 6 19.64 -23.61 -29.73
CA LEU A 6 19.04 -24.06 -28.48
C LEU A 6 17.98 -23.04 -28.04
N GLY A 7 16.78 -23.55 -27.74
CA GLY A 7 15.68 -22.80 -27.17
C GLY A 7 16.00 -22.25 -25.79
N VAL A 8 15.62 -21.00 -25.58
CA VAL A 8 15.51 -20.35 -24.28
C VAL A 8 14.27 -20.93 -23.59
N LEU A 9 14.48 -21.78 -22.58
CA LEU A 9 13.43 -22.13 -21.64
C LEU A 9 13.27 -20.95 -20.68
N GLY A 10 12.24 -20.14 -20.89
CA GLY A 10 11.82 -19.11 -19.96
C GLY A 10 11.36 -19.75 -18.65
N ALA A 11 11.97 -19.36 -17.54
CA ALA A 11 11.58 -19.76 -16.21
C ALA A 11 10.28 -19.05 -15.82
N SER A 12 9.14 -19.62 -16.19
CA SER A 12 7.83 -19.28 -15.62
C SER A 12 7.71 -19.92 -14.23
N CYS A 13 8.47 -19.42 -13.25
CA CYS A 13 8.43 -19.87 -11.85
C CYS A 13 7.97 -18.78 -10.88
N ALA A 14 7.27 -17.75 -11.35
CA ALA A 14 6.67 -16.73 -10.51
C ALA A 14 5.13 -16.83 -10.63
N LEU A 15 4.42 -16.63 -9.51
CA LEU A 15 2.97 -16.50 -9.37
C LEU A 15 2.14 -17.73 -8.97
N GLY A 16 2.74 -18.81 -8.45
CA GLY A 16 1.98 -19.81 -7.67
C GLY A 16 1.59 -19.37 -6.25
N GLY A 17 2.03 -18.17 -5.82
CA GLY A 17 1.88 -17.66 -4.46
C GLY A 17 0.75 -16.66 -4.26
N PHE A 18 0.21 -16.08 -5.33
CA PHE A 18 -1.14 -15.51 -5.28
C PHE A 18 -2.08 -16.66 -5.60
N GLU A 19 -2.35 -17.45 -4.57
CA GLU A 19 -3.33 -18.52 -4.60
C GLU A 19 -4.60 -17.92 -5.21
N GLN A 20 -4.97 -18.37 -6.42
CA GLN A 20 -6.30 -18.16 -6.98
C GLN A 20 -7.26 -18.30 -5.80
N VAL A 21 -8.00 -17.23 -5.51
CA VAL A 21 -8.82 -17.09 -4.30
C VAL A 21 -9.88 -18.20 -4.33
N GLY A 22 -9.51 -19.37 -3.82
CA GLY A 22 -10.46 -20.39 -3.48
C GLY A 22 -11.32 -19.81 -2.36
N PRO A 23 -12.64 -20.02 -2.40
CA PRO A 23 -13.49 -19.61 -1.29
C PRO A 23 -12.92 -20.19 0.01
N PRO A 24 -12.99 -19.47 1.13
CA PRO A 24 -12.54 -19.99 2.42
C PRO A 24 -13.20 -21.36 2.67
N PRO A 25 -12.50 -22.30 3.30
CA PRO A 25 -13.04 -23.63 3.55
C PRO A 25 -14.37 -23.50 4.30
N VAL A 26 -15.46 -23.91 3.64
CA VAL A 26 -16.81 -23.85 4.20
C VAL A 26 -16.88 -24.89 5.32
N ASP A 27 -16.78 -24.46 6.58
CA ASP A 27 -16.98 -25.37 7.71
C ASP A 27 -18.47 -25.75 7.77
N ALA A 28 -18.75 -27.04 7.69
CA ALA A 28 -20.09 -27.60 7.49
C ALA A 28 -20.88 -27.70 8.81
N GLY A 29 -20.76 -26.69 9.68
CA GLY A 29 -21.47 -26.56 10.94
C GLY A 29 -22.07 -25.17 11.04
N THR A 30 -23.38 -25.09 11.20
CA THR A 30 -24.15 -23.85 11.39
C THR A 30 -23.56 -22.98 12.50
N ASP A 31 -22.91 -21.87 12.14
CA ASP A 31 -22.79 -20.66 12.97
C ASP A 31 -22.38 -19.48 12.09
N LEU A 32 -22.70 -18.27 12.54
CA LEU A 32 -22.47 -16.97 11.89
C LEU A 32 -20.98 -16.71 11.62
N GLY A 33 -20.42 -17.39 10.62
CA GLY A 33 -19.04 -17.20 10.19
C GLY A 33 -18.79 -15.73 9.85
N CYS A 34 -17.60 -15.25 10.17
CA CYS A 34 -17.19 -13.92 9.80
C CYS A 34 -17.33 -13.74 8.27
N GLN A 35 -17.87 -12.60 7.85
CA GLN A 35 -17.81 -12.23 6.44
C GLN A 35 -16.39 -11.74 6.15
N HIS A 36 -15.80 -12.10 5.02
CA HIS A 36 -14.45 -11.67 4.69
C HIS A 36 -14.48 -10.53 3.67
N ALA A 37 -13.78 -9.43 3.97
CA ALA A 37 -13.67 -8.27 3.10
C ALA A 37 -12.65 -8.52 1.99
N THR A 38 -13.02 -9.33 1.01
CA THR A 38 -12.14 -9.66 -0.13
C THR A 38 -12.45 -8.80 -1.36
N VAL A 39 -11.54 -8.80 -2.33
CA VAL A 39 -11.86 -8.33 -3.68
C VAL A 39 -12.86 -9.29 -4.36
N PRO A 40 -13.68 -8.82 -5.31
CA PRO A 40 -14.52 -9.70 -6.11
C PRO A 40 -13.67 -10.67 -6.93
N LEU A 41 -14.15 -11.88 -7.17
CA LEU A 41 -13.44 -12.85 -8.01
C LEU A 41 -13.35 -12.38 -9.48
N PRO A 42 -12.35 -12.85 -10.24
CA PRO A 42 -12.28 -12.62 -11.68
C PRO A 42 -13.58 -13.05 -12.37
N PRO A 43 -14.00 -12.37 -13.46
CA PRO A 43 -15.15 -12.81 -14.23
C PRO A 43 -14.86 -14.19 -14.84
N ASN A 44 -15.88 -15.04 -15.00
CA ASN A 44 -15.69 -16.27 -15.75
C ASN A 44 -15.36 -15.90 -17.20
N ILE A 45 -14.50 -16.68 -17.86
CA ILE A 45 -14.19 -16.48 -19.29
C ILE A 45 -15.47 -16.52 -20.16
N ALA A 46 -16.51 -17.25 -19.72
CA ALA A 46 -17.81 -17.29 -20.40
C ALA A 46 -18.64 -16.00 -20.22
N ASP A 47 -18.40 -15.27 -19.14
CA ASP A 47 -19.02 -13.98 -18.80
C ASP A 47 -18.13 -12.80 -19.24
N ALA A 48 -16.95 -13.07 -19.79
CA ALA A 48 -16.07 -12.06 -20.35
C ALA A 48 -16.75 -11.41 -21.56
N ASP A 49 -16.93 -10.11 -21.49
CA ASP A 49 -17.49 -9.35 -22.59
C ASP A 49 -16.37 -9.12 -23.61
N PHE A 50 -16.37 -9.83 -24.74
CA PHE A 50 -15.34 -9.67 -25.78
C PHE A 50 -15.63 -8.52 -26.76
N GLY A 51 -16.72 -7.79 -26.55
CA GLY A 51 -17.21 -6.76 -27.46
C GLY A 51 -17.67 -7.33 -28.81
N ASP A 52 -18.45 -6.54 -29.53
CA ASP A 52 -18.77 -6.71 -30.96
C ASP A 52 -17.79 -5.94 -31.87
N GLY A 53 -16.85 -5.21 -31.26
CA GLY A 53 -15.77 -4.48 -31.91
C GLY A 53 -14.59 -5.36 -32.35
N ASP A 54 -13.61 -4.75 -33.01
CA ASP A 54 -12.36 -5.42 -33.39
C ASP A 54 -11.72 -6.04 -32.13
N PRO A 55 -11.51 -7.37 -32.07
CA PRO A 55 -10.88 -8.03 -30.93
C PRO A 55 -9.44 -7.56 -30.67
N ASN A 56 -8.88 -6.71 -31.55
CA ASN A 56 -7.60 -6.05 -31.36
C ASN A 56 -7.71 -4.58 -30.92
N ALA A 57 -8.92 -4.05 -30.67
CA ALA A 57 -9.12 -2.68 -30.17
C ALA A 57 -8.91 -2.64 -28.64
N GLU A 58 -7.73 -3.06 -28.21
CA GLU A 58 -7.31 -2.92 -26.82
C GLU A 58 -7.12 -1.45 -26.49
N THR A 59 -7.71 -1.03 -25.36
CA THR A 59 -7.56 0.32 -24.85
C THR A 59 -6.45 0.35 -23.81
N GLU A 60 -5.48 1.23 -24.02
CA GLU A 60 -4.50 1.61 -23.00
C GLU A 60 -4.89 2.96 -22.43
N PHE A 61 -4.84 3.09 -21.10
CA PHE A 61 -5.00 4.38 -20.44
C PHE A 61 -4.10 4.47 -19.21
N THR A 62 -3.79 5.71 -18.82
CA THR A 62 -3.00 6.01 -17.63
C THR A 62 -3.79 6.95 -16.74
N VAL A 63 -3.75 6.68 -15.44
CA VAL A 63 -4.30 7.57 -14.41
C VAL A 63 -3.22 7.96 -13.41
N ALA A 64 -3.39 9.10 -12.76
CA ALA A 64 -2.56 9.57 -11.66
C ALA A 64 -3.42 9.73 -10.40
N LEU A 65 -2.93 9.23 -9.27
CA LEU A 65 -3.57 9.44 -7.97
C LEU A 65 -3.64 10.94 -7.65
N LYS A 66 -4.85 11.40 -7.31
CA LYS A 66 -5.17 12.79 -6.98
C LYS A 66 -5.51 12.97 -5.51
N ALA A 67 -6.11 11.95 -4.90
CA ALA A 67 -6.45 11.96 -3.49
C ALA A 67 -6.20 10.59 -2.87
N ILE A 68 -5.90 10.61 -1.58
CA ILE A 68 -5.77 9.41 -0.75
C ILE A 68 -6.56 9.60 0.54
N ARG A 69 -6.97 8.48 1.12
CA ARG A 69 -7.65 8.39 2.40
C ARG A 69 -6.91 7.39 3.28
N MET A 70 -6.33 7.88 4.35
CA MET A 70 -5.56 7.12 5.32
C MET A 70 -6.43 6.66 6.49
N LYS A 71 -7.53 7.38 6.77
CA LYS A 71 -8.50 7.03 7.81
C LYS A 71 -9.91 6.95 7.21
N ARG A 72 -10.81 6.36 7.98
CA ARG A 72 -12.22 6.27 7.61
C ARG A 72 -12.87 7.63 7.80
N SER A 73 -13.40 8.21 6.72
CA SER A 73 -14.39 9.28 6.82
C SER A 73 -15.80 8.68 6.90
N ALA A 74 -16.75 9.44 7.44
CA ALA A 74 -18.13 8.98 7.63
C ALA A 74 -18.78 8.49 6.32
N ASP A 75 -18.41 9.12 5.20
CA ASP A 75 -19.08 8.94 3.91
C ASP A 75 -18.40 7.94 2.96
N ALA A 76 -17.15 7.55 3.21
CA ALA A 76 -16.31 6.92 2.18
C ALA A 76 -16.01 5.42 2.39
N GLY A 77 -16.92 4.70 3.07
CA GLY A 77 -16.82 3.25 3.29
C GLY A 77 -15.63 2.82 4.16
N PRO A 78 -15.53 1.53 4.50
CA PRO A 78 -14.40 0.99 5.25
C PRO A 78 -13.13 0.91 4.37
N LEU A 79 -11.97 1.13 4.99
CA LEU A 79 -10.66 0.95 4.37
C LEU A 79 -10.05 -0.39 4.76
N GLY A 80 -9.21 -0.95 3.89
CA GLY A 80 -8.55 -2.23 4.09
C GLY A 80 -9.36 -3.40 3.51
N LEU A 81 -8.69 -4.53 3.42
CA LEU A 81 -9.23 -5.82 3.02
C LEU A 81 -8.87 -6.83 4.09
N ASP A 82 -9.50 -7.99 4.06
CA ASP A 82 -9.02 -9.15 4.78
C ASP A 82 -7.84 -9.77 4.01
N LEU A 83 -6.64 -9.54 4.51
CA LEU A 83 -5.38 -9.90 3.87
C LEU A 83 -4.90 -11.28 4.31
N ASP A 84 -5.14 -11.70 5.56
CA ASP A 84 -4.72 -12.99 6.08
C ASP A 84 -5.79 -14.09 6.06
N ARG A 85 -7.05 -13.75 5.72
CA ARG A 85 -8.19 -14.65 5.70
C ARG A 85 -8.62 -15.15 7.08
N PHE A 86 -8.32 -14.37 8.11
CA PHE A 86 -8.81 -14.58 9.46
C PHE A 86 -9.69 -13.41 9.90
N CYS A 87 -10.55 -13.68 10.87
CA CYS A 87 -11.28 -12.65 11.58
C CYS A 87 -11.01 -12.73 13.08
N SER A 88 -9.78 -12.37 13.44
CA SER A 88 -9.29 -12.23 14.81
C SER A 88 -10.31 -11.46 15.66
N CYS A 89 -10.67 -12.07 16.79
CA CYS A 89 -11.67 -11.55 17.74
C CYS A 89 -13.14 -11.56 17.27
N GLN A 90 -13.44 -12.11 16.09
CA GLN A 90 -14.80 -12.26 15.56
C GLN A 90 -15.22 -13.74 15.45
N GLY A 91 -14.68 -14.57 16.34
CA GLY A 91 -14.92 -16.01 16.37
C GLY A 91 -13.75 -16.85 15.84
N GLU A 92 -12.75 -16.21 15.25
CA GLU A 92 -11.55 -16.87 14.74
C GLU A 92 -10.30 -16.53 15.57
N THR A 93 -9.30 -17.39 15.47
CA THR A 93 -7.99 -17.17 16.11
C THR A 93 -7.12 -16.24 15.26
N PRO A 94 -6.19 -15.49 15.85
CA PRO A 94 -5.24 -14.68 15.09
C PRO A 94 -4.42 -15.50 14.09
N SER A 95 -4.12 -14.90 12.93
CA SER A 95 -3.33 -15.53 11.86
C SER A 95 -1.85 -15.74 12.22
N CYS A 96 -1.36 -15.02 13.24
CA CYS A 96 0.00 -15.04 13.75
C CYS A 96 0.08 -14.80 15.27
N ILE A 97 1.25 -15.02 15.85
CA ILE A 97 1.51 -14.75 17.28
C ILE A 97 1.75 -13.24 17.45
N PRO A 98 0.88 -12.51 18.16
CA PRO A 98 1.02 -11.07 18.35
C PRO A 98 2.26 -10.71 19.18
N PRO A 99 2.81 -9.49 19.02
CA PRO A 99 3.91 -9.02 19.84
C PRO A 99 3.54 -8.92 21.33
N PRO A 100 4.48 -9.21 22.26
CA PRO A 100 4.21 -9.11 23.69
C PRO A 100 3.75 -7.70 24.12
N GLY A 101 2.65 -7.64 24.88
CA GLY A 101 2.10 -6.37 25.37
C GLY A 101 1.35 -5.55 24.31
N GLN A 102 1.03 -6.13 23.15
CA GLN A 102 0.07 -5.55 22.22
C GLN A 102 -1.30 -5.40 22.90
N LYS A 103 -1.94 -4.24 22.67
CA LYS A 103 -3.31 -4.00 23.11
C LYS A 103 -4.27 -4.80 22.24
N GLU A 104 -5.35 -5.31 22.83
CA GLU A 104 -6.38 -6.07 22.10
C GLU A 104 -6.94 -5.30 20.90
N GLU A 105 -7.16 -3.99 21.02
CA GLU A 105 -7.61 -3.12 19.93
C GLU A 105 -6.69 -3.13 18.69
N LEU A 106 -5.39 -3.41 18.88
CA LEU A 106 -4.39 -3.52 17.81
C LEU A 106 -4.19 -4.97 17.34
N ALA A 107 -4.74 -5.94 18.07
CA ALA A 107 -4.64 -7.37 17.75
C ALA A 107 -5.90 -7.93 17.06
N CYS A 108 -7.01 -7.17 17.10
CA CYS A 108 -8.29 -7.59 16.55
C CYS A 108 -8.54 -6.96 15.17
N ASP A 109 -9.20 -7.74 14.31
CA ASP A 109 -9.56 -7.29 12.97
C ASP A 109 -10.81 -6.42 13.06
N LYS A 110 -10.93 -5.50 12.08
CA LYS A 110 -12.13 -4.69 11.93
C LYS A 110 -13.27 -5.53 11.34
N PRO A 111 -14.52 -5.05 11.34
CA PRO A 111 -15.64 -5.81 10.78
C PRO A 111 -15.31 -6.36 9.39
N GLU A 112 -15.74 -7.61 9.18
CA GLU A 112 -15.46 -8.39 7.98
C GLU A 112 -13.99 -8.85 7.82
N GLY A 113 -13.28 -9.10 8.93
CA GLY A 113 -11.86 -9.50 8.90
C GLY A 113 -10.92 -8.42 8.36
N ARG A 114 -11.34 -7.15 8.36
CA ARG A 114 -10.57 -6.09 7.69
C ARG A 114 -9.28 -5.77 8.43
N ASP A 115 -8.17 -5.95 7.72
CA ASP A 115 -6.84 -5.58 8.14
C ASP A 115 -6.53 -4.13 7.73
N ASN A 116 -6.36 -3.26 8.72
CA ASN A 116 -5.87 -1.90 8.49
C ASN A 116 -5.37 -1.23 9.78
N GLN A 117 -4.30 -1.76 10.37
CA GLN A 117 -3.69 -1.15 11.53
C GLN A 117 -2.96 0.17 11.22
N ALA A 118 -2.65 0.43 9.95
CA ALA A 118 -2.15 1.72 9.47
C ALA A 118 -2.95 2.92 9.98
N ALA A 119 -4.27 2.81 10.09
CA ALA A 119 -5.11 3.89 10.64
C ALA A 119 -4.72 4.30 12.07
N ALA A 120 -4.38 3.33 12.95
CA ALA A 120 -3.96 3.62 14.32
C ALA A 120 -2.58 4.30 14.34
N LEU A 121 -1.69 3.89 13.44
CA LEU A 121 -0.39 4.53 13.30
C LEU A 121 -0.50 5.97 12.76
N PHE A 122 -1.36 6.22 11.78
CA PHE A 122 -1.59 7.56 11.27
C PHE A 122 -2.12 8.50 12.37
N GLY A 123 -2.97 7.99 13.28
CA GLY A 123 -3.39 8.75 14.46
C GLY A 123 -2.25 9.13 15.41
N LEU A 124 -1.22 8.28 15.53
CA LEU A 124 -0.01 8.64 16.28
C LEU A 124 0.78 9.74 15.57
N ILE A 125 0.92 9.66 14.24
CA ILE A 125 1.61 10.69 13.44
C ILE A 125 0.87 12.03 13.57
N GLU A 126 -0.45 12.03 13.46
CA GLU A 126 -1.28 13.23 13.67
C GLU A 126 -1.05 13.84 15.06
N THR A 127 -0.99 13.01 16.10
CA THR A 127 -0.69 13.47 17.47
C THR A 127 0.69 14.15 17.54
N VAL A 128 1.70 13.59 16.89
CA VAL A 128 3.06 14.18 16.83
C VAL A 128 3.06 15.50 16.05
N LEU A 129 2.25 15.60 14.99
CA LEU A 129 2.08 16.80 14.18
C LEU A 129 1.14 17.86 14.79
N LEU A 130 0.57 17.58 15.96
CA LEU A 130 -0.44 18.42 16.64
C LEU A 130 -1.71 18.63 15.80
N PHE A 131 -2.04 17.66 14.96
CA PHE A 131 -3.31 17.59 14.24
C PHE A 131 -4.42 17.05 15.14
N ASP A 132 -5.66 17.39 14.82
CA ASP A 132 -6.82 16.81 15.52
C ASP A 132 -6.99 15.34 15.08
N PRO A 133 -6.80 14.35 15.97
CA PRO A 133 -6.89 12.94 15.62
C PRO A 133 -8.32 12.48 15.29
N GLU A 134 -9.35 13.30 15.54
CA GLU A 134 -10.72 13.01 15.10
C GLU A 134 -10.96 13.43 13.64
N GLN A 135 -10.10 14.29 13.08
CA GLN A 135 -10.16 14.72 11.70
C GLN A 135 -9.26 13.83 10.82
N ASP A 136 -9.54 13.77 9.52
CA ASP A 136 -8.71 13.07 8.53
C ASP A 136 -7.69 14.05 7.89
N GLU A 137 -7.10 14.90 8.72
CA GLU A 137 -6.22 16.01 8.29
C GLU A 137 -5.00 15.50 7.53
N LEU A 138 -4.47 14.31 7.86
CA LEU A 138 -3.34 13.72 7.15
C LEU A 138 -3.71 13.38 5.70
N SER A 139 -4.90 12.83 5.48
CA SER A 139 -5.42 12.55 4.14
C SER A 139 -5.64 13.81 3.33
N GLU A 140 -6.21 14.84 3.94
CA GLU A 140 -6.38 16.15 3.31
C GLU A 140 -5.04 16.78 2.96
N LEU A 141 -4.07 16.72 3.88
CA LEU A 141 -2.72 17.26 3.69
C LEU A 141 -2.03 16.61 2.49
N TYR A 142 -1.92 15.28 2.46
CA TYR A 142 -1.24 14.60 1.36
C TYR A 142 -2.01 14.67 0.05
N SER A 143 -3.35 14.68 0.08
CA SER A 143 -4.15 14.94 -1.12
C SER A 143 -3.92 16.35 -1.64
N SER A 144 -3.77 17.36 -0.77
CA SER A 144 -3.42 18.72 -1.18
C SER A 144 -2.06 18.78 -1.88
N PHE A 145 -1.08 17.97 -1.42
CA PHE A 145 0.23 17.89 -2.05
C PHE A 145 0.14 17.31 -3.47
N ALA A 146 -0.68 16.29 -3.70
CA ALA A 146 -0.94 15.78 -5.06
C ALA A 146 -1.57 16.86 -5.94
N ASN A 147 -2.54 17.63 -5.42
CA ASN A 147 -3.18 18.73 -6.16
C ASN A 147 -2.23 19.92 -6.44
N LEU A 148 -1.13 20.04 -5.70
CA LEU A 148 -0.05 20.98 -5.97
C LEU A 148 1.03 20.40 -6.89
N GLY A 149 0.85 19.16 -7.38
CA GLY A 149 1.80 18.48 -8.24
C GLY A 149 3.04 17.98 -7.51
N ARG A 150 2.97 17.70 -6.21
CA ARG A 150 4.18 17.36 -5.42
C ARG A 150 4.50 15.88 -5.35
N TRP A 151 3.53 15.04 -5.65
CA TRP A 151 3.69 13.60 -5.79
C TRP A 151 2.47 13.06 -6.52
N SER A 152 2.62 11.89 -7.11
CA SER A 152 1.49 11.07 -7.52
C SER A 152 1.98 9.63 -7.69
N ILE A 153 1.04 8.74 -7.97
CA ILE A 153 1.31 7.39 -8.42
C ILE A 153 0.54 7.22 -9.71
N LEU A 154 1.27 6.87 -10.77
CA LEU A 154 0.67 6.57 -12.05
C LEU A 154 0.37 5.09 -12.14
N MET A 155 -0.83 4.78 -12.59
CA MET A 155 -1.22 3.44 -12.98
C MET A 155 -1.49 3.42 -14.47
N ARG A 156 -0.71 2.62 -15.21
CA ARG A 156 -0.99 2.33 -16.62
C ARG A 156 -1.74 1.01 -16.70
N ILE A 157 -2.91 1.06 -17.31
CA ILE A 157 -3.75 -0.10 -17.57
C ILE A 157 -3.65 -0.37 -19.07
N SER A 158 -3.18 -1.55 -19.43
CA SER A 158 -3.07 -2.00 -20.82
C SER A 158 -3.88 -3.27 -21.05
N ASN A 159 -4.18 -3.53 -22.33
CA ASN A 159 -5.01 -4.64 -22.81
C ASN A 159 -6.47 -4.60 -22.30
N TYR A 160 -6.97 -3.44 -21.87
CA TYR A 160 -8.36 -3.32 -21.43
C TYR A 160 -9.32 -3.29 -22.62
N ASN A 161 -10.31 -4.19 -22.65
CA ASN A 161 -11.28 -4.30 -23.73
C ASN A 161 -12.38 -3.21 -23.72
N GLY A 162 -12.40 -2.35 -22.70
CA GLY A 162 -13.38 -1.26 -22.57
C GLY A 162 -14.71 -1.64 -21.92
N LEU A 163 -14.87 -2.89 -21.48
CA LEU A 163 -16.15 -3.45 -21.02
C LEU A 163 -16.11 -3.75 -19.51
N ALA A 164 -17.29 -3.99 -18.93
CA ALA A 164 -17.42 -4.16 -17.48
C ALA A 164 -16.76 -5.44 -16.95
N ASN A 165 -16.61 -6.47 -17.80
CA ASN A 165 -16.00 -7.73 -17.46
C ASN A 165 -14.86 -8.04 -18.43
N ASP A 166 -13.64 -7.90 -17.93
CA ASP A 166 -12.41 -8.19 -18.64
C ASP A 166 -11.59 -9.18 -17.80
N PRO A 167 -11.42 -10.44 -18.23
CA PRO A 167 -10.76 -11.46 -17.42
C PRO A 167 -9.26 -11.22 -17.27
N GLN A 168 -8.66 -10.35 -18.10
CA GLN A 168 -7.23 -10.10 -18.05
C GLN A 168 -6.87 -8.71 -18.57
N VAL A 169 -6.32 -7.88 -17.70
CA VAL A 169 -5.63 -6.63 -18.02
C VAL A 169 -4.25 -6.64 -17.39
N ARG A 170 -3.38 -5.74 -17.86
CA ARG A 170 -2.10 -5.49 -17.20
C ARG A 170 -2.15 -4.16 -16.47
N VAL A 171 -1.69 -4.15 -15.22
CA VAL A 171 -1.53 -2.92 -14.42
C VAL A 171 -0.06 -2.71 -14.13
N GLU A 172 0.42 -1.49 -14.38
CA GLU A 172 1.79 -1.07 -14.06
C GLU A 172 1.77 0.14 -13.14
N TRP A 173 2.67 0.15 -12.16
CA TRP A 173 2.68 1.11 -11.06
C TRP A 173 3.97 1.95 -11.08
N TYR A 174 3.82 3.26 -11.21
CA TYR A 174 4.94 4.20 -11.31
C TYR A 174 4.80 5.35 -10.30
N PRO A 175 5.57 5.33 -9.20
CA PRO A 175 5.64 6.48 -8.32
C PRO A 175 6.24 7.70 -9.03
N SER A 176 5.77 8.89 -8.67
CA SER A 176 6.23 10.18 -9.19
C SER A 176 6.59 11.11 -8.04
N GLY A 177 7.74 11.77 -8.12
CA GLY A 177 8.16 12.86 -7.25
C GLY A 177 7.49 14.20 -7.57
N GLY A 178 6.56 14.21 -8.53
CA GLY A 178 5.70 15.35 -8.84
C GLY A 178 6.04 16.09 -10.13
N THR A 179 5.28 17.14 -10.40
CA THR A 179 5.36 18.02 -11.55
C THR A 179 5.84 19.42 -11.13
N PRO A 180 6.50 20.18 -12.03
CA PRO A 180 6.96 21.53 -11.71
C PRO A 180 5.81 22.54 -11.53
N MET A 181 4.63 22.22 -12.05
CA MET A 181 3.43 23.05 -12.00
C MET A 181 2.26 22.25 -11.42
N PRO A 182 1.33 22.88 -10.69
CA PRO A 182 0.10 22.22 -10.26
C PRO A 182 -0.64 21.59 -11.45
N PRO A 183 -1.08 20.31 -11.35
CA PRO A 183 -1.81 19.63 -12.40
C PRO A 183 -3.18 20.26 -12.65
N GLN A 184 -3.64 20.17 -13.89
CA GLN A 184 -4.97 20.60 -14.31
C GLN A 184 -6.02 19.51 -14.11
N TRP A 185 -5.60 18.26 -13.97
CA TRP A 185 -6.43 17.07 -13.83
C TRP A 185 -7.40 16.88 -15.00
N ASN A 186 -6.90 17.02 -16.22
CA ASN A 186 -7.70 16.96 -17.45
C ASN A 186 -7.18 15.92 -18.47
N GLY A 187 -6.27 15.03 -18.05
CA GLY A 187 -5.66 14.03 -18.93
C GLY A 187 -4.50 14.52 -19.78
N SER A 188 -4.15 15.80 -19.72
CA SER A 188 -2.95 16.33 -20.37
C SER A 188 -1.74 16.41 -19.43
N ASP A 189 -1.93 16.19 -18.14
CA ASP A 189 -0.88 16.25 -17.13
C ASP A 189 0.13 15.11 -17.33
N GLU A 190 1.38 15.47 -17.56
CA GLU A 190 2.51 14.56 -17.71
C GLU A 190 3.32 14.54 -16.42
N TRP A 191 3.47 13.35 -15.84
CA TRP A 191 4.17 13.16 -14.57
C TRP A 191 5.46 12.40 -14.77
N PRO A 192 6.61 12.97 -14.37
CA PRO A 192 7.85 12.23 -14.43
C PRO A 192 7.83 11.09 -13.41
N ILE A 193 8.53 10.00 -13.69
CA ILE A 193 8.51 8.79 -12.84
C ILE A 193 9.87 8.58 -12.18
N VAL A 194 9.87 8.04 -10.97
CA VAL A 194 11.12 7.80 -10.24
C VAL A 194 11.93 6.66 -10.88
N PRO A 195 13.28 6.72 -10.88
CA PRO A 195 14.11 5.65 -11.43
C PRO A 195 13.86 4.26 -10.83
N SER A 196 13.51 4.18 -9.55
CA SER A 196 13.22 2.90 -8.86
C SER A 196 12.01 2.16 -9.42
N ALA A 197 11.14 2.85 -10.19
CA ALA A 197 9.94 2.29 -10.81
C ALA A 197 10.24 1.46 -12.07
N ILE A 198 11.47 1.52 -12.59
CA ILE A 198 11.87 0.87 -13.83
C ILE A 198 12.85 -0.28 -13.54
N SER A 199 12.69 -1.40 -14.25
CA SER A 199 13.62 -2.53 -14.16
C SER A 199 14.90 -2.25 -14.96
N ASP A 200 16.07 -2.54 -14.37
CA ASP A 200 17.39 -2.47 -15.03
C ASP A 200 17.49 -3.37 -16.29
N ALA A 201 16.62 -4.38 -16.40
CA ALA A 201 16.53 -5.27 -17.56
C ALA A 201 15.97 -4.59 -18.82
N GLY A 202 15.39 -3.38 -18.68
CA GLY A 202 14.93 -2.57 -19.79
C GLY A 202 16.09 -1.84 -20.45
N SER A 203 16.80 -2.48 -21.38
CA SER A 203 17.59 -1.70 -22.33
C SER A 203 16.62 -0.82 -23.11
N ALA A 204 16.76 0.52 -23.00
CA ALA A 204 16.02 1.52 -23.78
C ALA A 204 16.16 1.37 -25.32
N MET A 205 16.79 0.28 -25.79
CA MET A 205 16.98 -0.08 -27.19
C MET A 205 15.68 -0.45 -27.92
N ASP A 206 14.65 -0.93 -27.21
CA ASP A 206 13.33 -1.27 -27.81
C ASP A 206 12.22 -0.25 -27.48
N GLY A 207 12.56 0.88 -26.85
CA GLY A 207 11.63 2.01 -26.67
C GLY A 207 10.50 1.81 -25.66
N GLY A 208 10.44 0.69 -24.93
CA GLY A 208 9.43 0.43 -23.89
C GLY A 208 9.97 0.56 -22.47
N LEU A 209 9.31 1.36 -21.62
CA LEU A 209 9.54 1.37 -20.17
C LEU A 209 9.07 0.05 -19.57
N LEU A 210 9.99 -0.76 -19.03
CA LEU A 210 9.64 -1.96 -18.26
C LEU A 210 9.37 -1.58 -16.81
N ALA A 211 8.10 -1.58 -16.42
CA ALA A 211 7.72 -1.38 -15.02
C ALA A 211 8.40 -2.43 -14.12
N ARG A 212 8.95 -1.98 -12.99
CA ARG A 212 9.39 -2.86 -11.91
C ARG A 212 8.21 -3.44 -11.14
N TYR A 213 7.17 -2.62 -10.94
CA TYR A 213 5.97 -2.94 -10.19
C TYR A 213 4.81 -3.13 -11.17
N PHE A 214 4.33 -4.35 -11.33
CA PHE A 214 3.23 -4.66 -12.25
C PHE A 214 2.46 -5.92 -11.84
N ASP A 215 1.26 -6.03 -12.41
CA ASP A 215 0.41 -7.22 -12.41
C ASP A 215 0.03 -7.57 -13.86
N ASN A 216 0.23 -8.83 -14.25
CA ASN A 216 -0.18 -9.36 -15.56
C ASN A 216 -1.52 -10.11 -15.51
N GLU A 217 -2.01 -10.39 -14.31
CA GLU A 217 -3.21 -11.18 -14.04
C GLU A 217 -4.29 -10.32 -13.37
N ALA A 218 -4.17 -8.99 -13.48
CA ALA A 218 -5.22 -8.07 -13.10
C ALA A 218 -6.45 -8.28 -13.99
N TYR A 219 -7.61 -7.84 -13.53
CA TYR A 219 -8.87 -8.04 -14.25
C TYR A 219 -9.87 -6.93 -13.95
N VAL A 220 -10.95 -6.88 -14.73
CA VAL A 220 -12.10 -6.02 -14.50
C VAL A 220 -13.34 -6.88 -14.30
N VAL A 221 -14.10 -6.63 -13.24
CA VAL A 221 -15.37 -7.32 -12.97
C VAL A 221 -16.40 -6.31 -12.50
N ASP A 222 -17.58 -6.33 -13.11
CA ASP A 222 -18.64 -5.34 -12.87
C ASP A 222 -18.14 -3.88 -12.92
N GLY A 223 -17.21 -3.59 -13.83
CA GLY A 223 -16.58 -2.27 -14.00
C GLY A 223 -15.57 -1.89 -12.93
N LYS A 224 -15.14 -2.83 -12.08
CA LYS A 224 -14.08 -2.62 -11.08
C LYS A 224 -12.79 -3.28 -11.54
N LEU A 225 -11.74 -2.47 -11.67
CA LEU A 225 -10.37 -2.96 -11.79
C LEU A 225 -9.97 -3.64 -10.48
N VAL A 226 -9.35 -4.81 -10.56
CA VAL A 226 -8.72 -5.52 -9.45
C VAL A 226 -7.30 -5.90 -9.87
N PHE A 227 -6.33 -5.68 -8.99
CA PHE A 227 -4.92 -5.95 -9.26
C PHE A 227 -4.16 -6.33 -7.98
N ALA A 228 -3.04 -7.02 -8.15
CA ALA A 228 -2.15 -7.47 -7.08
C ALA A 228 -0.68 -7.10 -7.37
N LEU A 229 -0.03 -6.45 -6.42
CA LEU A 229 1.39 -6.07 -6.51
C LEU A 229 2.18 -6.82 -5.44
N LEU A 230 3.13 -7.66 -5.86
CA LEU A 230 4.03 -8.36 -4.93
C LEU A 230 4.81 -7.38 -4.04
N GLU A 231 5.25 -6.30 -4.65
CA GLU A 231 5.94 -5.20 -4.00
C GLU A 231 5.54 -3.92 -4.74
N SER A 232 5.36 -2.83 -4.00
CA SER A 232 5.20 -1.50 -4.58
C SER A 232 5.79 -0.44 -3.66
N GLU A 233 6.25 0.65 -4.27
CA GLU A 233 6.67 1.84 -3.54
C GLU A 233 5.53 2.85 -3.52
N PHE A 234 5.28 3.43 -2.34
CA PHE A 234 4.40 4.56 -2.15
C PHE A 234 5.22 5.69 -1.56
N THR A 235 5.26 6.84 -2.23
CA THR A 235 5.88 8.06 -1.69
C THR A 235 4.97 9.25 -1.89
N ALA A 236 4.62 9.91 -0.79
CA ALA A 236 3.89 11.16 -0.78
C ALA A 236 4.78 12.25 -0.18
N THR A 237 4.98 13.35 -0.90
CA THR A 237 5.92 14.41 -0.48
C THR A 237 5.42 15.79 -0.90
N ASN A 238 5.86 16.84 -0.21
CA ASN A 238 5.75 18.23 -0.69
C ASN A 238 7.11 18.88 -0.99
N GLY A 239 8.19 18.10 -0.96
CA GLY A 239 9.58 18.54 -1.05
C GLY A 239 10.24 18.83 0.31
N LEU A 240 9.45 19.15 1.35
CA LEU A 240 9.91 19.27 2.73
C LEU A 240 9.46 18.07 3.55
N THR A 241 8.16 17.84 3.64
CA THR A 241 7.54 16.68 4.30
C THR A 241 7.48 15.51 3.35
N GLN A 242 7.86 14.32 3.81
CA GLN A 242 7.87 13.09 3.01
C GLN A 242 7.39 11.90 3.84
N LEU A 243 6.58 11.05 3.22
CA LEU A 243 6.15 9.75 3.71
C LEU A 243 6.44 8.72 2.61
N SER A 244 7.34 7.79 2.87
CA SER A 244 7.71 6.72 1.94
C SER A 244 7.52 5.35 2.59
N MET A 245 6.83 4.43 1.92
CA MET A 245 6.65 3.07 2.40
C MET A 245 6.71 2.07 1.24
N THR A 246 7.16 0.86 1.57
CA THR A 246 7.10 -0.29 0.66
C THR A 246 5.95 -1.19 1.09
N ILE A 247 5.00 -1.42 0.18
CA ILE A 247 3.86 -2.29 0.39
C ILE A 247 4.19 -3.65 -0.23
N SER A 248 4.20 -4.70 0.58
CA SER A 248 4.32 -6.09 0.17
C SER A 248 2.94 -6.74 0.05
N ASP A 249 2.79 -7.69 -0.86
CA ASP A 249 1.55 -8.43 -1.11
C ASP A 249 0.32 -7.52 -1.22
N GLY A 250 0.49 -6.40 -1.94
CA GLY A 250 -0.56 -5.42 -2.13
C GLY A 250 -1.68 -5.96 -3.01
N THR A 251 -2.91 -5.65 -2.65
CA THR A 251 -4.11 -5.88 -3.46
C THR A 251 -4.87 -4.57 -3.59
N GLY A 252 -5.24 -4.21 -4.80
CA GLY A 252 -6.00 -3.00 -5.09
C GLY A 252 -7.30 -3.30 -5.83
N MET A 253 -8.30 -2.46 -5.61
CA MET A 253 -9.50 -2.41 -6.43
C MET A 253 -10.00 -0.98 -6.60
N ALA A 254 -10.59 -0.67 -7.76
CA ALA A 254 -11.25 0.62 -7.98
C ALA A 254 -12.28 0.53 -9.11
N ARG A 255 -13.32 1.35 -9.04
CA ARG A 255 -14.31 1.47 -10.11
C ARG A 255 -13.72 2.28 -11.27
N ILE A 256 -13.78 1.73 -12.47
CA ILE A 256 -13.40 2.42 -13.71
C ILE A 256 -14.56 3.34 -14.11
N GLU A 257 -14.28 4.63 -14.28
CA GLU A 257 -15.25 5.62 -14.74
C GLU A 257 -14.75 6.27 -16.03
N SER A 258 -15.53 6.20 -17.11
CA SER A 258 -15.24 6.96 -18.32
C SER A 258 -15.54 8.44 -18.11
N VAL A 259 -14.54 9.30 -18.28
CA VAL A 259 -14.64 10.77 -18.11
C VAL A 259 -14.51 11.51 -19.44
N GLY A 260 -14.33 10.78 -20.53
CA GLY A 260 -14.15 11.32 -21.87
C GLY A 260 -13.87 10.19 -22.87
N VAL A 261 -13.76 10.55 -24.15
CA VAL A 261 -13.42 9.59 -25.21
C VAL A 261 -12.02 9.04 -24.95
N GLY A 262 -11.92 7.74 -24.63
CA GLY A 262 -10.66 7.07 -24.32
C GLY A 262 -9.98 7.54 -23.03
N GLN A 263 -10.71 8.23 -22.14
CA GLN A 263 -10.19 8.71 -20.87
C GLN A 263 -10.97 8.09 -19.71
N TYR A 264 -10.23 7.58 -18.74
CA TYR A 264 -10.79 6.93 -17.57
C TYR A 264 -10.21 7.51 -16.29
N ALA A 265 -11.04 7.53 -15.26
CA ALA A 265 -10.67 7.79 -13.89
C ALA A 265 -10.93 6.53 -13.06
N LEU A 266 -10.26 6.42 -11.92
CA LEU A 266 -10.54 5.38 -10.94
C LEU A 266 -11.15 6.02 -9.70
N ARG A 267 -12.31 5.50 -9.32
CA ARG A 267 -13.13 5.97 -8.20
C ARG A 267 -13.29 4.91 -7.15
N ASP A 268 -13.57 5.34 -5.92
CA ASP A 268 -13.86 4.44 -4.80
C ASP A 268 -12.71 3.43 -4.58
N GLY A 269 -11.48 3.87 -4.87
CA GLY A 269 -10.31 3.01 -4.89
C GLY A 269 -9.90 2.60 -3.48
N VAL A 270 -9.43 1.36 -3.35
CA VAL A 270 -8.79 0.83 -2.14
C VAL A 270 -7.51 0.11 -2.54
N ILE A 271 -6.42 0.41 -1.83
CA ILE A 271 -5.17 -0.35 -1.85
C ILE A 271 -4.99 -0.91 -0.45
N ALA A 272 -4.87 -2.23 -0.33
CA ALA A 272 -4.53 -2.89 0.92
C ALA A 272 -3.23 -3.70 0.75
N GLY A 273 -2.48 -3.89 1.82
CA GLY A 273 -1.25 -4.69 1.76
C GLY A 273 -0.52 -4.70 3.10
N ARG A 274 0.76 -5.05 3.06
CA ARG A 274 1.55 -5.29 4.26
C ARG A 274 2.84 -4.48 4.24
N VAL A 275 3.15 -3.80 5.34
CA VAL A 275 4.44 -3.11 5.51
C VAL A 275 5.26 -3.87 6.52
N LYS A 276 6.42 -4.41 6.11
CA LYS A 276 7.32 -5.14 7.03
C LYS A 276 7.80 -4.21 8.14
N LEU A 277 8.04 -4.75 9.33
CA LEU A 277 8.58 -3.96 10.44
C LEU A 277 9.87 -3.21 10.06
N ILE A 278 10.75 -3.84 9.29
CA ILE A 278 11.99 -3.20 8.83
C ILE A 278 11.73 -2.00 7.91
N ASP A 279 10.68 -2.07 7.10
CA ASP A 279 10.31 -1.01 6.17
C ASP A 279 9.55 0.12 6.89
N LEU A 280 8.88 -0.15 8.01
CA LEU A 280 8.37 0.90 8.90
C LEU A 280 9.50 1.77 9.48
N PHE A 281 10.63 1.17 9.86
CA PHE A 281 11.78 1.96 10.33
C PHE A 281 12.50 2.70 9.20
N LYS A 282 12.55 2.13 7.99
CA LYS A 282 13.01 2.88 6.79
C LYS A 282 12.11 4.08 6.52
N MET A 283 10.79 3.92 6.62
CA MET A 283 9.83 5.03 6.48
C MET A 283 10.14 6.17 7.45
N VAL A 284 10.56 5.87 8.69
CA VAL A 284 10.94 6.92 9.65
C VAL A 284 12.30 7.55 9.32
N THR A 285 13.27 6.76 8.84
CA THR A 285 14.53 7.30 8.30
C THR A 285 14.27 8.26 7.14
N ASP A 286 13.30 7.97 6.28
CA ASP A 286 12.94 8.78 5.11
C ASP A 286 11.94 9.90 5.44
N PHE A 287 11.30 9.84 6.61
CA PHE A 287 10.33 10.84 7.05
C PHE A 287 11.01 12.20 7.25
N ARG A 288 10.31 13.25 6.84
CA ARG A 288 10.73 14.63 7.03
C ARG A 288 9.57 15.45 7.56
N ASP A 289 9.83 16.33 8.52
CA ASP A 289 8.83 17.24 9.06
C ASP A 289 8.51 18.40 8.10
N HIS A 290 7.70 19.36 8.54
CA HIS A 290 7.35 20.55 7.75
C HIS A 290 8.54 21.49 7.47
N ASN A 291 9.67 21.32 8.14
CA ASN A 291 10.91 22.07 7.93
C ASN A 291 11.95 21.27 7.12
N GLY A 292 11.62 20.05 6.68
CA GLY A 292 12.56 19.15 6.03
C GLY A 292 13.58 18.52 6.99
N ALA A 293 13.35 18.58 8.31
CA ALA A 293 14.22 17.94 9.29
C ALA A 293 13.89 16.43 9.40
N PRO A 294 14.91 15.55 9.47
CA PRO A 294 14.69 14.12 9.67
C PRO A 294 14.23 13.80 11.11
N LEU A 295 13.44 12.74 11.27
CA LEU A 295 13.09 12.21 12.59
C LEU A 295 14.21 11.31 13.12
N CYS A 296 15.15 11.87 13.87
CA CYS A 296 16.28 11.10 14.39
C CYS A 296 15.99 10.37 15.71
N ALA A 297 16.63 9.22 15.89
CA ALA A 297 16.53 8.34 17.04
C ALA A 297 17.41 8.79 18.22
N THR A 298 17.23 10.03 18.66
CA THR A 298 18.02 10.62 19.75
C THR A 298 17.29 10.54 21.09
N VAL A 299 18.04 10.61 22.20
CA VAL A 299 17.47 10.75 23.56
C VAL A 299 16.72 12.06 23.75
N SER A 300 17.04 13.08 22.95
CA SER A 300 16.37 14.39 22.96
C SER A 300 15.08 14.41 22.16
N ASN A 301 14.83 13.41 21.31
CA ASN A 301 13.57 13.27 20.58
C ASN A 301 12.58 12.46 21.44
N PRO A 302 11.62 13.11 22.13
CA PRO A 302 10.69 12.43 23.02
C PRO A 302 9.76 11.46 22.27
N PHE A 303 9.61 11.63 20.95
CA PHE A 303 8.73 10.82 20.13
C PHE A 303 9.37 9.50 19.70
N TRP A 304 10.70 9.42 19.62
CA TRP A 304 11.38 8.21 19.13
C TRP A 304 11.02 6.96 19.93
N GLY A 305 11.02 7.08 21.27
CA GLY A 305 10.64 5.99 22.15
C GLY A 305 9.23 5.49 21.88
N VAL A 306 8.28 6.42 21.69
CA VAL A 306 6.86 6.12 21.41
C VAL A 306 6.68 5.54 20.01
N THR A 307 7.32 6.10 18.99
CA THR A 307 7.25 5.60 17.60
C THR A 307 7.78 4.18 17.49
N ARG A 308 8.98 3.92 18.03
CA ARG A 308 9.58 2.57 18.03
C ARG A 308 8.67 1.57 18.73
N ASP A 309 8.09 1.98 19.85
CA ASP A 309 7.17 1.17 20.63
C ASP A 309 5.89 0.83 19.87
N ALA A 310 5.28 1.84 19.25
CA ALA A 310 4.08 1.70 18.45
C ALA A 310 4.28 0.77 17.26
N PHE A 311 5.41 0.87 16.55
CA PHE A 311 5.73 -0.06 15.45
C PHE A 311 5.90 -1.49 15.93
N CYS A 312 6.66 -1.68 17.00
CA CYS A 312 6.96 -2.99 17.54
C CYS A 312 5.73 -3.71 18.10
N ARG A 313 4.78 -2.95 18.66
CA ARG A 313 3.51 -3.50 19.19
C ARG A 313 2.35 -3.38 18.21
N GLY A 314 2.54 -2.73 17.08
CA GLY A 314 1.51 -2.57 16.06
C GLY A 314 1.36 -3.78 15.15
N LEU A 315 2.36 -4.66 15.07
CA LEU A 315 2.37 -5.80 14.15
C LEU A 315 1.17 -6.73 14.38
N ASP A 316 0.38 -6.89 13.34
CA ASP A 316 -0.88 -7.61 13.34
C ASP A 316 -0.90 -8.77 12.36
N ILE A 317 -0.03 -8.74 11.34
CA ILE A 317 -0.04 -9.71 10.25
C ILE A 317 1.37 -10.20 9.91
N GLN A 318 1.45 -11.22 9.05
CA GLN A 318 2.68 -11.73 8.44
C GLN A 318 2.78 -11.36 6.97
N VAL A 319 3.98 -11.13 6.45
CA VAL A 319 4.20 -11.14 4.99
C VAL A 319 4.12 -12.57 4.45
N GLY A 320 3.47 -12.73 3.30
CA GLY A 320 3.18 -14.02 2.69
C GLY A 320 1.98 -14.72 3.32
N SER A 321 1.95 -16.05 3.20
CA SER A 321 0.85 -16.87 3.71
C SER A 321 0.87 -16.93 5.25
N PRO A 322 -0.31 -16.88 5.90
CA PRO A 322 -0.44 -16.89 7.35
C PRO A 322 0.04 -18.22 7.97
N GLN A 323 0.71 -18.12 9.12
CA GLN A 323 1.24 -19.22 9.90
C GLN A 323 1.02 -18.97 11.39
N LEU A 324 0.02 -19.66 11.95
CA LEU A 324 -0.46 -19.52 13.34
C LEU A 324 0.63 -19.64 14.41
N ASN A 325 1.72 -20.35 14.11
CA ASN A 325 2.83 -20.59 15.04
C ASN A 325 4.04 -19.67 14.83
N LYS A 326 3.95 -18.70 13.93
CA LYS A 326 4.98 -17.69 13.69
C LYS A 326 4.52 -16.33 14.22
N LYS A 327 5.48 -15.48 14.55
CA LYS A 327 5.20 -14.10 15.01
C LYS A 327 4.66 -13.26 13.86
N CYS A 328 3.83 -12.29 14.18
CA CYS A 328 3.51 -11.21 13.26
C CYS A 328 4.79 -10.40 12.99
N ASP A 329 5.05 -10.08 11.73
CA ASP A 329 6.26 -9.38 11.28
C ASP A 329 5.99 -8.19 10.35
N ALA A 330 4.71 -7.92 10.11
CA ALA A 330 4.23 -6.85 9.28
C ALA A 330 3.04 -6.13 9.89
N PHE A 331 2.77 -4.99 9.31
CA PHE A 331 1.67 -4.11 9.63
C PHE A 331 0.70 -4.07 8.45
N SER A 332 -0.58 -4.28 8.70
CA SER A 332 -1.58 -4.12 7.64
C SER A 332 -1.83 -2.65 7.31
N VAL A 333 -1.90 -2.35 6.02
CA VAL A 333 -2.22 -1.02 5.50
C VAL A 333 -3.43 -1.10 4.59
N GLY A 334 -4.37 -0.17 4.76
CA GLY A 334 -5.50 0.05 3.87
C GLY A 334 -5.66 1.53 3.58
N LEU A 335 -5.48 1.92 2.32
CA LEU A 335 -5.60 3.29 1.81
C LEU A 335 -6.75 3.38 0.82
N GLY A 336 -7.58 4.40 0.94
CA GLY A 336 -8.52 4.79 -0.11
C GLY A 336 -7.82 5.68 -1.12
N PHE A 337 -8.26 5.70 -2.38
CA PHE A 337 -7.72 6.62 -3.39
C PHE A 337 -8.73 7.00 -4.46
N GLU A 338 -8.43 8.13 -5.11
CA GLU A 338 -9.10 8.63 -6.31
C GLU A 338 -8.04 9.01 -7.33
N SER A 339 -8.32 8.80 -8.62
CA SER A 339 -7.38 9.12 -9.70
C SER A 339 -8.05 9.88 -10.84
N GLU A 340 -7.24 10.57 -11.63
CA GLU A 340 -7.68 11.24 -12.87
C GLU A 340 -6.82 10.81 -14.05
N PRO A 341 -7.31 10.93 -15.30
CA PRO A 341 -6.50 10.63 -16.47
C PRO A 341 -5.19 11.44 -16.45
N ALA A 342 -4.09 10.81 -16.88
CA ALA A 342 -2.76 11.40 -16.89
C ALA A 342 -1.86 10.77 -17.97
N ARG A 343 -0.61 11.23 -18.06
CA ARG A 343 0.42 10.70 -18.95
C ARG A 343 1.70 10.39 -18.17
N ILE A 344 2.33 9.27 -18.51
CA ILE A 344 3.69 8.97 -18.03
C ILE A 344 4.66 9.90 -18.76
N GLY A 345 5.48 10.61 -17.98
CA GLY A 345 6.52 11.50 -18.47
C GLY A 345 7.91 10.89 -18.43
N ALA A 346 8.91 11.78 -18.47
CA ALA A 346 10.32 11.39 -18.40
C ALA A 346 10.69 10.75 -17.06
N ILE A 347 11.76 9.95 -17.04
CA ILE A 347 12.35 9.44 -15.80
C ILE A 347 13.04 10.60 -15.06
N GLU A 348 12.73 10.79 -13.78
CA GLU A 348 13.34 11.82 -12.95
C GLU A 348 14.85 11.61 -12.81
N PRO A 349 15.66 12.68 -12.80
CA PRO A 349 17.04 12.55 -12.37
C PRO A 349 17.04 12.10 -10.90
N GLY A 350 17.68 10.97 -10.60
CA GLY A 350 17.75 10.46 -9.23
C GLY A 350 18.22 11.55 -8.27
N MET A 351 17.39 11.87 -7.27
CA MET A 351 17.75 12.89 -6.28
C MET A 351 18.89 12.39 -5.41
N SER A 352 20.01 13.12 -5.41
CA SER A 352 21.15 12.85 -4.55
C SER A 352 21.23 13.90 -3.45
N GLY A 353 21.21 13.46 -2.19
CA GLY A 353 21.48 14.33 -1.05
C GLY A 353 20.23 14.65 -0.23
N GLN A 354 19.84 13.72 0.64
CA GLN A 354 19.02 14.06 1.78
C GLN A 354 19.93 14.34 2.98
N MET A 355 19.57 15.34 3.80
CA MET A 355 20.15 15.47 5.13
C MET A 355 19.76 14.23 5.94
N ASN A 356 20.77 13.58 6.48
CA ASN A 356 20.62 12.37 7.29
C ASN A 356 20.88 12.70 8.74
N CYS A 357 20.35 11.86 9.64
CA CYS A 357 20.72 11.87 11.04
C CYS A 357 22.24 11.68 11.22
N ASN A 358 22.79 12.09 12.37
CA ASN A 358 24.19 11.80 12.65
C ASN A 358 24.41 10.27 12.72
N PRO A 359 25.65 9.80 12.53
CA PRO A 359 25.97 8.37 12.70
C PRO A 359 25.47 7.84 14.05
N GLY A 360 24.72 6.73 14.04
CA GLY A 360 24.12 6.13 15.24
C GLY A 360 22.81 6.76 15.71
N GLU A 361 22.30 7.77 15.03
CA GLU A 361 20.98 8.40 15.30
C GLU A 361 19.96 8.07 14.20
N ASP A 362 20.34 7.26 13.21
CA ASP A 362 19.44 6.78 12.17
C ASP A 362 18.43 5.77 12.75
N PRO A 363 17.11 6.00 12.62
CA PRO A 363 16.05 5.14 13.15
C PRO A 363 16.20 3.66 12.82
N LEU A 364 16.47 3.34 11.55
CA LEU A 364 16.67 1.97 11.09
C LEU A 364 17.89 1.33 11.76
N SER A 365 19.02 2.03 11.76
CA SER A 365 20.27 1.55 12.38
C SER A 365 20.08 1.31 13.88
N VAL A 366 19.46 2.25 14.60
CA VAL A 366 19.17 2.11 16.03
C VAL A 366 18.23 0.94 16.30
N TYR A 367 17.22 0.72 15.45
CA TYR A 367 16.35 -0.44 15.56
C TYR A 367 17.10 -1.76 15.31
N LEU A 368 17.94 -1.83 14.28
CA LEU A 368 18.73 -3.03 13.99
C LEU A 368 19.66 -3.42 15.16
N ASP A 369 20.18 -2.42 15.88
CA ASP A 369 21.05 -2.62 17.03
C ASP A 369 20.28 -2.99 18.32
N ALA A 370 19.17 -2.27 18.61
CA ALA A 370 18.48 -2.38 19.89
C ALA A 370 17.23 -3.29 19.86
N GLY A 371 16.68 -3.54 18.68
CA GLY A 371 15.42 -4.25 18.48
C GLY A 371 14.21 -3.53 19.09
N CYS A 372 13.15 -4.32 19.31
CA CYS A 372 11.93 -3.84 19.95
C CYS A 372 12.12 -3.70 21.47
N PRO A 373 11.59 -2.64 22.09
CA PRO A 373 11.64 -2.49 23.55
C PRO A 373 10.81 -3.60 24.22
N PRO A 374 11.16 -4.00 25.45
CA PRO A 374 10.31 -4.90 26.23
C PRO A 374 8.93 -4.26 26.49
N PRO A 375 7.89 -5.06 26.76
CA PRO A 375 6.60 -4.54 27.18
C PRO A 375 6.77 -3.67 28.43
N MET A 376 6.16 -2.48 28.43
CA MET A 376 6.12 -1.66 29.64
C MET A 376 5.38 -2.45 30.71
N ASN A 377 6.05 -2.67 31.85
CA ASN A 377 5.43 -3.35 32.98
C ASN A 377 4.41 -2.42 33.62
N VAL A 378 3.15 -2.51 33.17
CA VAL A 378 2.04 -1.68 33.67
C VAL A 378 1.78 -1.92 35.16
N ASP A 379 2.22 -3.06 35.71
CA ASP A 379 2.10 -3.40 37.13
C ASP A 379 3.16 -2.72 38.01
N ALA A 380 4.15 -2.04 37.42
CA ALA A 380 5.19 -1.32 38.16
C ALA A 380 4.78 0.11 38.58
N ALA A 381 3.58 0.57 38.21
CA ALA A 381 3.10 1.92 38.50
C ALA A 381 1.85 1.90 39.39
N VAL A 382 2.06 1.77 40.70
CA VAL A 382 1.64 2.68 41.80
C VAL A 382 1.88 1.89 43.10
N PRO A 383 2.85 2.26 43.96
CA PRO A 383 2.80 1.83 45.34
C PRO A 383 1.53 2.42 45.95
N VAL A 384 0.52 1.58 46.19
CA VAL A 384 -0.80 1.98 46.70
C VAL A 384 -0.74 2.51 48.14
N ASP A 385 0.37 2.34 48.86
CA ASP A 385 0.47 2.73 50.26
C ASP A 385 1.78 3.48 50.56
N ALA A 386 1.79 4.79 50.31
CA ALA A 386 2.61 5.69 51.12
C ALA A 386 1.68 6.33 52.16
N PRO A 387 1.79 5.99 53.45
CA PRO A 387 1.01 6.66 54.48
C PRO A 387 1.32 8.16 54.47
N MET A 388 0.27 8.98 54.45
CA MET A 388 0.40 10.40 54.76
C MET A 388 0.75 10.52 56.25
N ASP A 389 2.02 10.78 56.54
CA ASP A 389 2.46 11.32 57.84
C ASP A 389 2.48 12.85 57.80
#